data_AF-A0A945CQX6-F1
#
_entry.id   AF-A0A945CQX6-F1
#
_cell.length_a   1.000
_cell.length_b   1.000
_cell.length_c   1.000
_cell.angle_alpha   90.00
_cell.angle_beta   90.00
_cell.angle_gamma   90.00
#
_symmetry.space_group_name_H-M   'P 1'
#
loop_
_entity.id
_entity.type
_entity.pdbx_description
1 polymer ?
#
loop_
_entity_poly.entity_id
_entity_poly.type
_entity_poly.pdbx_seq_one_letter_code
_entity_poly.pdbx_strand_id
1 'polypeptide(L)'
;MKIFDILLAVLLFQAVPVLADWEVNPASFEFSATLTGVLIVDGTAVAGEDNLLGAFVGEECRGVATPIYALDSWVFFMTIYANVAGETVRFRAFVPGEGVVLEMDEEIAFQPNEVYGEPIFPFELHASPSEHTPPVMSAVSARSVDIPAGFLLQQGYPNPFNPSTLIGYALPVEGAVEMAVYDLLGKRVRTLVAGRRSAGHWHTIWDGRDSR
;
A
#
# COMPACT_ATOMS: atom_id res chain seq x y z
N MET A 1 20.81 23.54 -56.95
CA MET A 1 20.70 24.30 -55.70
C MET A 1 19.28 24.04 -55.17
N LYS A 2 19.09 22.98 -54.35
CA LYS A 2 18.73 23.04 -52.91
C LYS A 2 17.48 23.91 -52.68
N ILE A 3 16.32 23.40 -52.25
CA ILE A 3 16.06 22.84 -50.90
C ILE A 3 14.81 21.93 -50.96
N PHE A 4 14.92 20.75 -50.32
CA PHE A 4 13.81 19.87 -49.96
C PHE A 4 13.17 20.42 -48.67
N ASP A 5 11.88 20.75 -48.71
CA ASP A 5 11.10 20.96 -47.48
C ASP A 5 10.72 19.58 -46.93
N ILE A 6 11.51 19.12 -45.95
CA ILE A 6 11.18 17.96 -45.13
C ILE A 6 10.22 18.45 -44.04
N LEU A 7 8.95 18.15 -44.20
CA LEU A 7 7.96 18.28 -43.14
C LEU A 7 8.25 17.19 -42.09
N LEU A 8 9.03 17.54 -41.07
CA LEU A 8 9.27 16.69 -39.91
C LEU A 8 8.00 16.67 -39.05
N ALA A 9 7.12 15.72 -39.31
CA ALA A 9 6.04 15.39 -38.40
C ALA A 9 6.63 14.69 -37.18
N VAL A 10 6.89 15.45 -36.12
CA VAL A 10 7.15 14.89 -34.78
C VAL A 10 5.82 14.33 -34.28
N LEU A 11 5.56 13.06 -34.56
CA LEU A 11 4.55 12.28 -33.85
C LEU A 11 5.05 12.10 -32.42
N LEU A 12 4.64 13.02 -31.53
CA LEU A 12 4.65 12.76 -30.11
C LEU A 12 3.66 11.61 -29.88
N PHE A 13 4.16 10.39 -29.76
CA PHE A 13 3.46 9.37 -29.00
C PHE A 13 3.44 9.85 -27.56
N GLN A 14 2.42 10.63 -27.20
CA GLN A 14 1.96 10.61 -25.82
C GLN A 14 1.53 9.16 -25.61
N ALA A 15 2.34 8.37 -24.90
CA ALA A 15 1.88 7.10 -24.38
C ALA A 15 0.65 7.44 -23.54
N VAL A 16 -0.54 7.22 -24.09
CA VAL A 16 -1.75 7.14 -23.27
C VAL A 16 -1.40 6.07 -22.26
N PRO A 17 -1.36 6.35 -20.95
CA PRO A 17 -1.10 5.32 -19.96
C PRO A 17 -2.15 4.25 -20.24
N VAL A 18 -1.71 3.06 -20.64
CA VAL A 18 -2.58 1.90 -20.72
C VAL A 18 -3.07 1.75 -19.30
N LEU A 19 -4.31 2.17 -19.04
CA LEU A 19 -4.99 1.80 -17.79
C LEU A 19 -4.82 0.30 -17.70
N ALA A 20 -4.28 -0.15 -16.56
CA ALA A 20 -4.12 -1.57 -16.31
C ALA A 20 -5.45 -2.27 -16.62
N ASP A 21 -5.47 -3.09 -17.67
CA ASP A 21 -6.67 -3.78 -18.17
C ASP A 21 -6.96 -5.01 -17.30
N TRP A 22 -7.00 -4.79 -16.00
CA TRP A 22 -7.17 -5.83 -14.99
C TRP A 22 -8.65 -6.08 -14.81
N GLU A 23 -9.11 -7.21 -15.35
CA GLU A 23 -10.47 -7.68 -15.19
C GLU A 23 -10.45 -9.09 -14.60
N VAL A 24 -11.40 -9.38 -13.72
CA VAL A 24 -11.64 -10.72 -13.19
C VAL A 24 -13.06 -11.14 -13.57
N ASN A 25 -13.22 -12.37 -14.06
CA ASN A 25 -14.53 -12.99 -14.23
C ASN A 25 -14.81 -13.92 -13.05
N PRO A 26 -15.63 -13.53 -12.05
CA PRO A 26 -15.87 -14.34 -10.86
C PRO A 26 -16.48 -15.72 -11.16
N ALA A 27 -17.20 -15.88 -12.27
CA ALA A 27 -17.85 -17.15 -12.64
C ALA A 27 -16.85 -18.25 -13.05
N SER A 28 -15.58 -17.89 -13.26
CA SER A 28 -14.49 -18.83 -13.57
C SER A 28 -13.89 -19.50 -12.32
N PHE A 29 -14.43 -19.21 -11.12
CA PHE A 29 -13.82 -19.58 -9.85
C PHE A 29 -14.80 -20.19 -8.86
N GLU A 30 -14.31 -21.15 -8.08
CA GLU A 30 -15.08 -21.84 -7.04
C GLU A 30 -14.92 -21.22 -5.66
N PHE A 31 -13.77 -20.57 -5.39
CA PHE A 31 -13.45 -20.01 -4.08
C PHE A 31 -13.18 -18.51 -4.16
N SER A 32 -13.46 -17.83 -3.05
CA SER A 32 -13.09 -16.43 -2.84
C SER A 32 -12.47 -16.21 -1.46
N ALA A 33 -11.72 -15.13 -1.32
CA ALA A 33 -11.19 -14.57 -0.09
C ALA A 33 -11.30 -13.05 -0.15
N THR A 34 -11.20 -12.35 0.98
CA THR A 34 -11.20 -10.88 1.00
C THR A 34 -9.86 -10.33 1.46
N LEU A 35 -9.42 -9.23 0.86
CA LEU A 35 -8.27 -8.46 1.29
C LEU A 35 -8.72 -7.03 1.66
N THR A 36 -8.34 -6.59 2.85
CA THR A 36 -8.33 -5.18 3.24
C THR A 36 -6.87 -4.74 3.33
N GLY A 37 -6.42 -3.84 2.45
CA GLY A 37 -5.00 -3.50 2.35
C GLY A 37 -4.72 -2.02 2.14
N VAL A 38 -3.47 -1.63 2.38
CA VAL A 38 -2.94 -0.28 2.12
C VAL A 38 -1.70 -0.39 1.24
N LEU A 39 -1.56 0.54 0.30
CA LEU A 39 -0.40 0.59 -0.58
C LEU A 39 0.69 1.46 0.04
N ILE A 40 1.87 0.91 0.20
CA ILE A 40 3.06 1.58 0.73
C ILE A 40 4.14 1.62 -0.36
N VAL A 41 4.56 2.81 -0.78
CA VAL A 41 5.65 2.98 -1.74
C VAL A 41 6.72 3.84 -1.11
N ASP A 42 7.98 3.41 -1.20
CA ASP A 42 9.12 4.09 -0.54
C ASP A 42 8.88 4.32 0.97
N GLY A 43 8.18 3.37 1.62
CA GLY A 43 7.84 3.43 3.05
C GLY A 43 6.76 4.45 3.41
N THR A 44 6.03 5.00 2.43
CA THR A 44 4.93 5.95 2.64
C THR A 44 3.63 5.44 2.05
N ALA A 45 2.52 5.64 2.74
CA ALA A 45 1.19 5.30 2.21
C ALA A 45 0.87 6.14 0.96
N VAL A 46 0.46 5.48 -0.11
CA VAL A 46 0.12 6.13 -1.38
C VAL A 46 -1.32 6.63 -1.34
N ALA A 47 -1.49 7.93 -1.60
CA ALA A 47 -2.80 8.55 -1.71
C ALA A 47 -3.33 8.55 -3.17
N GLY A 48 -4.65 8.58 -3.32
CA GLY A 48 -5.32 8.77 -4.61
C GLY A 48 -6.42 7.76 -4.89
N GLU A 49 -7.57 8.25 -5.36
CA GLU A 49 -8.74 7.43 -5.71
C GLU A 49 -8.55 6.65 -7.01
N ASP A 50 -7.68 7.13 -7.90
CA ASP A 50 -7.40 6.51 -9.20
C ASP A 50 -6.35 5.39 -9.14
N ASN A 51 -5.85 5.06 -7.94
CA ASN A 51 -4.93 3.95 -7.75
C ASN A 51 -5.68 2.62 -7.97
N LEU A 52 -5.00 1.65 -8.56
CA LEU A 52 -5.53 0.31 -8.78
C LEU A 52 -4.64 -0.71 -8.10
N LEU A 53 -5.24 -1.65 -7.38
CA LEU A 53 -4.56 -2.82 -6.82
C LEU A 53 -5.13 -4.07 -7.49
N GLY A 54 -4.26 -4.93 -7.99
CA GLY A 54 -4.62 -6.21 -8.56
C GLY A 54 -3.94 -7.38 -7.85
N ALA A 55 -4.66 -8.48 -7.71
CA ALA A 55 -4.18 -9.76 -7.22
C ALA A 55 -4.02 -10.75 -8.39
N PHE A 56 -2.90 -11.46 -8.46
CA PHE A 56 -2.54 -12.30 -9.61
C PHE A 56 -2.03 -13.67 -9.18
N VAL A 57 -2.40 -14.69 -9.97
CA VAL A 57 -1.72 -15.99 -9.97
C VAL A 57 -1.05 -16.15 -11.34
N GLY A 58 0.28 -16.08 -11.37
CA GLY A 58 1.00 -15.92 -12.62
C GLY A 58 0.63 -14.58 -13.28
N GLU A 59 0.13 -14.62 -14.51
CA GLU A 59 -0.37 -13.44 -15.23
C GLU A 59 -1.89 -13.26 -15.17
N GLU A 60 -2.61 -14.20 -14.53
CA GLU A 60 -4.08 -14.16 -14.50
C GLU A 60 -4.57 -13.29 -13.34
N CYS A 61 -5.34 -12.25 -13.65
CA CYS A 61 -5.98 -11.40 -12.65
C CYS A 61 -7.05 -12.17 -11.89
N ARG A 62 -6.90 -12.20 -10.57
CA ARG A 62 -7.76 -12.90 -9.61
C ARG A 62 -8.59 -11.94 -8.75
N GLY A 63 -8.31 -10.65 -8.82
CA GLY A 63 -9.00 -9.62 -8.07
C GLY A 63 -8.46 -8.26 -8.45
N VAL A 64 -9.32 -7.25 -8.42
CA VAL A 64 -8.95 -5.86 -8.71
C VAL A 64 -9.80 -4.93 -7.86
N ALA A 65 -9.20 -3.86 -7.34
CA ALA A 65 -9.89 -2.87 -6.52
C ALA A 65 -9.29 -1.47 -6.67
N THR A 66 -10.14 -0.46 -6.52
CA THR A 66 -9.76 0.93 -6.24
C THR A 66 -9.89 1.21 -4.74
N PRO A 67 -9.14 2.17 -4.17
CA PRO A 67 -9.19 2.43 -2.75
C PRO A 67 -10.37 3.32 -2.37
N ILE A 68 -10.75 3.26 -1.10
CA ILE A 68 -11.71 4.16 -0.46
C ILE A 68 -10.98 4.89 0.68
N TYR A 69 -11.24 6.19 0.83
CA TYR A 69 -10.70 6.95 1.95
C TYR A 69 -11.51 6.66 3.23
N ALA A 70 -10.87 6.02 4.22
CA ALA A 70 -11.47 5.67 5.50
C ALA A 70 -10.40 5.64 6.61
N LEU A 71 -10.78 5.99 7.85
CA LEU A 71 -9.89 5.97 9.02
C LEU A 71 -8.57 6.73 8.79
N ASP A 72 -8.66 7.89 8.13
CA ASP A 72 -7.51 8.72 7.74
C ASP A 72 -6.49 8.03 6.82
N SER A 73 -6.93 7.06 6.03
CA SER A 73 -6.08 6.32 5.06
C SER A 73 -6.84 5.93 3.79
N TRP A 74 -6.10 5.68 2.71
CA TRP A 74 -6.63 5.09 1.48
C TRP A 74 -6.55 3.56 1.57
N VAL A 75 -7.70 2.92 1.68
CA VAL A 75 -7.81 1.48 1.95
C VAL A 75 -8.46 0.75 0.79
N PHE A 76 -7.83 -0.32 0.34
CA PHE A 76 -8.34 -1.22 -0.68
C PHE A 76 -9.19 -2.31 -0.05
N PHE A 77 -10.40 -2.50 -0.58
CA PHE A 77 -11.25 -3.65 -0.28
C PHE A 77 -11.37 -4.49 -1.54
N MET A 78 -10.74 -5.67 -1.54
CA MET A 78 -10.67 -6.54 -2.70
C MET A 78 -11.25 -7.91 -2.38
N THR A 79 -11.99 -8.48 -3.34
CA THR A 79 -12.27 -9.92 -3.36
C THR A 79 -11.27 -10.58 -4.29
N ILE A 80 -10.64 -11.65 -3.81
CA ILE A 80 -9.68 -12.46 -4.56
C ILE A 80 -10.33 -13.81 -4.85
N TYR A 81 -10.28 -14.26 -6.09
CA TYR A 81 -10.87 -15.52 -6.54
C TYR A 81 -9.81 -16.56 -6.89
N ALA A 82 -10.08 -17.83 -6.59
CA ALA A 82 -9.15 -18.92 -6.88
C ALA A 82 -9.89 -20.27 -6.96
N ASN A 83 -9.18 -21.29 -7.47
CA ASN A 83 -9.68 -22.66 -7.56
C ASN A 83 -8.87 -23.64 -6.72
N VAL A 84 -7.71 -23.20 -6.19
CA VAL A 84 -6.81 -24.07 -5.43
C VAL A 84 -6.42 -23.38 -4.11
N ALA A 85 -6.71 -24.03 -2.98
CA ALA A 85 -6.17 -23.58 -1.70
C ALA A 85 -4.65 -23.76 -1.65
N GLY A 86 -3.95 -22.75 -1.14
CA GLY A 86 -2.50 -22.70 -0.99
C GLY A 86 -1.74 -22.15 -2.19
N GLU A 87 -2.42 -21.78 -3.29
CA GLU A 87 -1.73 -21.18 -4.44
C GLU A 87 -1.23 -19.76 -4.11
N THR A 88 -0.05 -19.40 -4.64
CA THR A 88 0.59 -18.12 -4.37
C THR A 88 -0.09 -17.02 -5.18
N VAL A 89 -0.61 -16.01 -4.47
CA VAL A 89 -1.14 -14.77 -5.05
C VAL A 89 -0.11 -13.66 -4.85
N ARG A 90 0.24 -13.01 -5.95
CA ARG A 90 1.10 -11.81 -5.98
C ARG A 90 0.24 -10.57 -6.21
N PHE A 91 0.76 -9.41 -5.82
CA PHE A 91 0.04 -8.16 -5.98
C PHE A 91 0.79 -7.21 -6.90
N ARG A 92 0.03 -6.47 -7.70
CA ARG A 92 0.53 -5.40 -8.55
C ARG A 92 -0.30 -4.15 -8.30
N ALA A 93 0.31 -2.98 -8.31
CA ALA A 93 -0.39 -1.70 -8.17
C ALA A 93 -0.14 -0.81 -9.38
N PHE A 94 -1.19 -0.19 -9.91
CA PHE A 94 -1.06 0.89 -10.89
C PHE A 94 -1.33 2.21 -10.19
N VAL A 95 -0.32 3.07 -10.17
CA VAL A 95 -0.40 4.42 -9.62
C VAL A 95 -0.30 5.39 -10.80
N PRO A 96 -1.39 6.08 -11.20
CA PRO A 96 -1.38 6.95 -12.37
C PRO A 96 -0.29 8.02 -12.34
N GLY A 97 0.04 8.52 -11.16
CA GLY A 97 1.12 9.51 -10.96
C GLY A 97 2.53 8.98 -11.26
N GLU A 98 2.73 7.67 -11.19
CA GLU A 98 4.01 7.03 -11.56
C GLU A 98 4.02 6.53 -13.01
N GLY A 99 2.84 6.31 -13.59
CA GLY A 99 2.69 5.87 -14.98
C GLY A 99 3.24 4.45 -15.24
N VAL A 100 3.49 3.67 -14.19
CA VAL A 100 4.00 2.31 -14.24
C VAL A 100 3.19 1.39 -13.33
N VAL A 101 3.21 0.09 -13.65
CA VAL A 101 2.74 -0.96 -12.73
C VAL A 101 3.88 -1.32 -11.79
N LEU A 102 3.63 -1.24 -10.50
CA LEU A 102 4.53 -1.63 -9.43
C LEU A 102 4.22 -3.07 -9.01
N GLU A 103 5.24 -3.90 -8.86
CA GLU A 103 5.13 -5.21 -8.22
C GLU A 103 5.24 -5.03 -6.71
N MET A 104 4.39 -5.70 -5.95
CA MET A 104 4.46 -5.65 -4.49
C MET A 104 5.41 -6.73 -3.96
N ASP A 105 6.08 -6.43 -2.84
CA ASP A 105 7.02 -7.32 -2.17
C ASP A 105 6.29 -8.48 -1.46
N GLU A 106 5.05 -8.26 -1.02
CA GLU A 106 4.23 -9.26 -0.36
C GLU A 106 3.53 -10.24 -1.33
N GLU A 107 3.40 -11.46 -0.86
CA GLU A 107 2.59 -12.51 -1.48
C GLU A 107 1.77 -13.22 -0.39
N ILE A 108 0.63 -13.79 -0.76
CA ILE A 108 -0.18 -14.62 0.14
C ILE A 108 -0.34 -16.03 -0.45
N ALA A 109 -0.48 -17.01 0.43
CA ALA A 109 -0.96 -18.34 0.03
C ALA A 109 -2.48 -18.34 0.18
N PHE A 110 -3.22 -18.37 -0.94
CA PHE A 110 -4.67 -18.25 -0.95
C PHE A 110 -5.35 -19.31 -0.07
N GLN A 111 -6.39 -18.94 0.67
CA GLN A 111 -7.20 -19.86 1.47
C GLN A 111 -8.68 -19.51 1.26
N PRO A 112 -9.57 -20.48 0.99
CA PRO A 112 -10.99 -20.19 0.79
C PRO A 112 -11.64 -19.55 2.01
N ASN A 113 -12.39 -18.47 1.79
CA ASN A 113 -13.10 -17.65 2.77
C ASN A 113 -12.19 -16.94 3.79
N GLU A 114 -10.89 -16.89 3.55
CA GLU A 114 -9.95 -16.18 4.42
C GLU A 114 -10.11 -14.66 4.31
N VAL A 115 -9.81 -13.96 5.39
CA VAL A 115 -9.82 -12.50 5.47
C VAL A 115 -8.40 -12.00 5.71
N TYR A 116 -7.78 -11.46 4.66
CA TYR A 116 -6.45 -10.87 4.72
C TYR A 116 -6.53 -9.39 5.08
N GLY A 117 -6.17 -9.05 6.31
CA GLY A 117 -6.27 -7.68 6.80
C GLY A 117 -7.69 -7.26 7.15
N GLU A 118 -7.78 -6.32 8.07
CA GLU A 118 -9.02 -5.73 8.58
C GLU A 118 -9.02 -4.22 8.33
N PRO A 119 -10.17 -3.52 8.29
CA PRO A 119 -10.20 -2.07 8.11
C PRO A 119 -9.32 -1.30 9.10
N ILE A 120 -9.23 -1.83 10.32
CA ILE A 120 -8.42 -1.29 11.41
C ILE A 120 -6.96 -1.77 11.36
N PHE A 121 -6.71 -2.90 10.73
CA PHE A 121 -5.39 -3.52 10.63
C PHE A 121 -5.18 -4.02 9.20
N PRO A 122 -5.01 -3.09 8.25
CA PRO A 122 -4.92 -3.44 6.85
C PRO A 122 -3.64 -4.21 6.58
N PHE A 123 -3.69 -5.08 5.59
CA PHE A 123 -2.51 -5.72 5.03
C PHE A 123 -1.66 -4.68 4.29
N GLU A 124 -0.41 -4.48 4.70
CA GLU A 124 0.50 -3.54 4.04
C GLU A 124 1.11 -4.17 2.79
N LEU A 125 0.98 -3.47 1.66
CA LEU A 125 1.53 -3.87 0.37
C LEU A 125 2.64 -2.90 -0.02
N HIS A 126 3.88 -3.33 0.09
CA HIS A 126 5.06 -2.55 -0.14
C HIS A 126 5.51 -2.68 -1.60
N ALA A 127 5.81 -1.55 -2.23
CA ALA A 127 6.62 -1.54 -3.44
C ALA A 127 7.96 -0.88 -3.15
N SER A 128 9.04 -1.64 -3.39
CA SER A 128 10.36 -1.07 -3.58
C SER A 128 10.49 -0.64 -5.05
N PRO A 129 11.06 0.53 -5.39
CA PRO A 129 11.29 0.90 -6.78
C PRO A 129 12.18 -0.15 -7.43
N SER A 130 11.59 -0.97 -8.29
CA SER A 130 12.33 -1.96 -9.06
C SER A 130 13.36 -1.20 -9.90
N GLU A 131 14.66 -1.45 -9.68
CA GLU A 131 15.75 -0.93 -10.52
C GLU A 131 15.65 -1.35 -12.02
N HIS A 132 14.56 -2.02 -12.41
CA HIS A 132 14.39 -2.72 -13.69
C HIS A 132 13.56 -2.00 -14.75
N THR A 133 13.23 -0.73 -14.57
CA THR A 133 12.68 0.08 -15.68
C THR A 133 13.77 1.04 -16.18
N PRO A 134 14.22 0.96 -17.44
CA PRO A 134 15.11 1.98 -17.99
C PRO A 134 14.41 3.34 -17.92
N PRO A 135 15.14 4.42 -17.57
CA PRO A 135 14.52 5.70 -17.26
C PRO A 135 13.92 6.29 -18.54
N VAL A 136 12.60 6.27 -18.65
CA VAL A 136 11.91 7.29 -19.46
C VAL A 136 11.94 8.56 -18.62
N MET A 137 12.72 9.55 -19.10
CA MET A 137 12.73 10.90 -18.57
C MET A 137 11.29 11.41 -18.47
N SER A 138 10.71 11.38 -17.27
CA SER A 138 9.43 12.02 -16.98
C SER A 138 9.67 13.12 -15.98
N ALA A 139 9.17 14.31 -16.32
CA ALA A 139 9.34 15.53 -15.56
C ALA A 139 8.91 15.31 -14.10
N VAL A 140 9.75 15.80 -13.18
CA VAL A 140 9.43 15.86 -11.75
C VAL A 140 8.15 16.66 -11.57
N SER A 141 7.02 15.96 -11.47
CA SER A 141 5.80 16.50 -10.88
C SER A 141 6.00 16.36 -9.38
N ALA A 142 6.01 17.49 -8.66
CA ALA A 142 6.17 17.49 -7.22
C ALA A 142 5.00 16.71 -6.59
N ARG A 143 5.28 15.45 -6.21
CA ARG A 143 4.40 14.58 -5.42
C ARG A 143 3.93 15.37 -4.20
N SER A 144 2.63 15.60 -4.04
CA SER A 144 2.09 16.10 -2.77
C SER A 144 2.15 14.95 -1.77
N VAL A 145 3.29 14.81 -1.10
CA VAL A 145 3.43 13.97 0.09
C VAL A 145 2.46 14.55 1.13
N ASP A 146 1.53 13.75 1.62
CA ASP A 146 0.66 14.13 2.73
C ASP A 146 1.49 14.11 4.01
N ILE A 147 2.21 15.21 4.24
CA ILE A 147 3.06 15.39 5.41
C ILE A 147 2.16 15.92 6.52
N PRO A 148 2.05 15.20 7.65
CA PRO A 148 1.26 15.66 8.78
C PRO A 148 1.79 17.01 9.25
N ALA A 149 0.89 17.95 9.55
CA ALA A 149 1.27 19.30 9.96
C ALA A 149 2.01 19.35 11.32
N GLY A 150 2.01 18.25 12.09
CA GLY A 150 2.67 18.14 13.37
C GLY A 150 2.81 16.70 13.85
N PHE A 151 3.49 16.53 14.99
CA PHE A 151 3.57 15.24 15.65
C PHE A 151 2.20 14.86 16.21
N LEU A 152 1.74 13.64 15.91
CA LEU A 152 0.49 13.11 16.45
C LEU A 152 0.74 11.73 17.04
N LEU A 153 0.05 11.44 18.14
CA LEU A 153 -0.10 10.09 18.68
C LEU A 153 -1.61 9.86 18.77
N GLN A 154 -2.11 8.94 17.95
CA GLN A 154 -3.51 8.58 17.94
C GLN A 154 -3.80 7.69 19.16
N GLN A 155 -5.03 7.78 19.67
CA GLN A 155 -5.45 6.85 20.71
C GLN A 155 -5.38 5.42 20.19
N GLY A 156 -4.89 4.54 21.05
CA GLY A 156 -4.89 3.12 20.76
C GLY A 156 -6.30 2.63 20.45
N TYR A 157 -6.52 2.01 19.29
CA TYR A 157 -7.81 1.41 18.94
C TYR A 157 -7.60 -0.05 18.48
N PRO A 158 -8.45 -1.01 18.91
CA PRO A 158 -9.51 -0.85 19.91
C PRO A 158 -8.94 -0.78 21.33
N ASN A 159 -9.47 0.16 22.13
CA ASN A 159 -9.26 0.24 23.57
C ASN A 159 -10.60 0.58 24.24
N PRO A 160 -11.32 -0.37 24.90
CA PRO A 160 -11.01 -1.79 25.19
C PRO A 160 -11.82 -2.85 24.38
N PHE A 161 -11.33 -4.11 24.43
CA PHE A 161 -11.80 -5.44 23.94
C PHE A 161 -11.40 -5.97 22.53
N ASN A 162 -10.09 -6.21 22.29
CA ASN A 162 -9.49 -7.40 21.60
C ASN A 162 -7.96 -7.44 21.94
N PRO A 163 -7.19 -8.54 21.77
CA PRO A 163 -5.87 -8.73 22.41
C PRO A 163 -4.72 -7.90 21.82
N SER A 164 -5.00 -7.05 20.83
CA SER A 164 -4.00 -6.14 20.26
C SER A 164 -4.62 -4.77 19.99
N THR A 165 -3.87 -3.72 20.31
CA THR A 165 -4.23 -2.32 20.13
C THR A 165 -3.28 -1.69 19.11
N LEU A 166 -3.82 -1.06 18.08
CA LEU A 166 -3.05 -0.26 17.12
C LEU A 166 -2.80 1.12 17.69
N ILE A 167 -1.55 1.57 17.66
CA ILE A 167 -1.15 2.91 18.07
C ILE A 167 -0.58 3.62 16.84
N GLY A 168 -1.38 4.51 16.25
CA GLY A 168 -0.96 5.37 15.14
C GLY A 168 -0.14 6.56 15.64
N TYR A 169 0.87 6.96 14.88
CA TYR A 169 1.67 8.15 15.15
C TYR A 169 2.13 8.82 13.86
N ALA A 170 2.24 10.15 13.87
CA ALA A 170 2.57 10.94 12.70
C ALA A 170 3.86 11.75 12.94
N LEU A 171 4.72 11.81 11.93
CA LEU A 171 5.97 12.57 11.93
C LEU A 171 5.93 13.66 10.85
N PRO A 172 5.99 14.96 11.22
CA PRO A 172 6.06 16.05 10.24
C PRO A 172 7.43 16.12 9.54
N VAL A 173 8.47 15.53 10.15
CA VAL A 173 9.85 15.49 9.64
C VAL A 173 10.49 14.15 10.00
N GLU A 174 11.45 13.69 9.19
CA GLU A 174 12.25 12.51 9.53
C GLU A 174 12.95 12.69 10.88
N GLY A 175 12.86 11.70 11.75
CA GLY A 175 13.40 11.81 13.10
C GLY A 175 13.55 10.49 13.83
N ALA A 176 14.21 10.53 14.99
CA ALA A 176 14.25 9.41 15.91
C ALA A 176 12.93 9.33 16.69
N VAL A 177 12.37 8.13 16.78
CA VAL A 177 11.13 7.81 17.48
C VAL A 177 11.42 6.73 18.51
N GLU A 178 11.02 6.98 19.75
CA GLU A 178 10.86 5.97 20.78
C GLU A 178 9.41 5.98 21.25
N MET A 179 8.73 4.84 21.13
CA MET A 179 7.41 4.64 21.69
C MET A 179 7.47 3.53 22.73
N ALA A 180 7.03 3.85 23.95
CA ALA A 180 7.03 2.91 25.05
C ALA A 180 5.71 2.95 25.82
N VAL A 181 5.28 1.77 26.29
CA VAL A 181 4.13 1.56 27.15
C VAL A 181 4.59 1.64 28.61
N TYR A 182 3.84 2.36 29.44
CA TYR A 182 4.09 2.53 30.87
C TYR A 182 2.88 2.06 31.68
N ASP A 183 3.12 1.53 32.89
CA ASP A 183 2.05 1.24 33.83
C ASP A 183 1.60 2.50 34.59
N LEU A 184 0.56 2.35 35.43
CA LEU A 184 0.02 3.46 36.23
C LEU A 184 1.01 4.02 37.26
N LEU A 185 2.10 3.30 37.55
CA LEU A 185 3.18 3.72 38.44
C LEU A 185 4.32 4.40 37.66
N GLY A 186 4.18 4.57 36.34
CA GLY A 186 5.19 5.16 35.46
C GLY A 186 6.36 4.23 35.14
N LYS A 187 6.25 2.92 35.42
CA LYS A 187 7.28 1.95 35.07
C LYS A 187 7.09 1.53 33.61
N ARG A 188 8.18 1.55 32.84
CA ARG A 188 8.18 1.09 31.44
C ARG A 188 7.88 -0.41 31.39
N VAL A 189 6.81 -0.76 30.67
CA VAL A 189 6.32 -2.13 30.43
C VAL A 189 6.98 -2.71 29.19
N ARG A 190 7.03 -1.94 28.10
CA ARG A 190 7.59 -2.38 26.81
C ARG A 190 7.94 -1.19 25.92
N THR A 191 8.98 -1.30 25.11
CA THR A 191 9.25 -0.40 23.98
C THR A 191 8.67 -1.03 22.72
N LEU A 192 7.79 -0.32 22.01
CA LEU A 192 7.11 -0.77 20.80
C LEU A 192 7.86 -0.33 19.54
N VAL A 193 8.39 0.89 19.55
CA VAL A 193 9.15 1.47 18.45
C VAL A 193 10.42 2.07 19.00
N ALA A 194 11.55 1.82 18.35
CA ALA A 194 12.81 2.50 18.60
C ALA A 194 13.61 2.59 17.29
N GLY A 195 13.91 3.80 16.82
CA GLY A 195 14.72 4.00 15.62
C GLY A 195 14.41 5.29 14.87
N ARG A 196 15.02 5.45 13.70
CA ARG A 196 14.71 6.56 12.78
C ARG A 196 13.51 6.20 11.90
N ARG A 197 12.63 7.16 11.65
CA ARG A 197 11.47 7.06 10.76
C ARG A 197 11.39 8.30 9.88
N SER A 198 11.00 8.11 8.63
CA SER A 198 10.72 9.20 7.68
C SER A 198 9.49 10.02 8.13
N ALA A 199 9.36 11.23 7.58
CA ALA A 199 8.13 12.00 7.72
C ALA A 199 6.95 11.22 7.11
N GLY A 200 5.80 11.23 7.79
CA GLY A 200 4.62 10.49 7.37
C GLY A 200 3.81 9.92 8.53
N HIS A 201 2.78 9.15 8.20
CA HIS A 201 1.94 8.43 9.13
C HIS A 201 2.45 7.01 9.33
N TRP A 202 2.46 6.55 10.58
CA TRP A 202 2.99 5.26 10.98
C TRP A 202 2.05 4.61 11.99
N HIS A 203 2.16 3.30 12.16
CA HIS A 203 1.48 2.60 13.24
C HIS A 203 2.35 1.50 13.86
N THR A 204 2.05 1.18 15.10
CA THR A 204 2.63 0.03 15.79
C THR A 204 1.55 -0.76 16.51
N ILE A 205 1.79 -2.06 16.67
CA ILE A 205 0.89 -2.95 17.40
C ILE A 205 1.38 -3.09 18.83
N TRP A 206 0.45 -3.03 19.78
CA TRP A 206 0.65 -3.46 21.15
C TRP A 206 -0.24 -4.66 21.46
N ASP A 207 0.33 -5.80 21.82
CA ASP A 207 -0.35 -7.07 22.11
C ASP A 207 -0.80 -7.22 23.58
N GLY A 208 -0.79 -6.13 24.36
CA GLY A 208 -1.14 -6.17 25.78
C GLY A 208 -0.11 -6.85 26.69
N ARG A 209 1.02 -7.37 26.16
CA ARG A 209 2.02 -8.11 26.94
C ARG A 209 3.16 -7.23 27.42
N ASP A 210 3.73 -7.60 28.57
CA ASP A 210 4.98 -7.04 29.06
C ASP A 210 6.18 -7.67 28.34
N SER A 211 7.38 -7.20 28.67
CA SER A 211 8.63 -7.65 28.05
C SER A 211 9.25 -8.88 28.74
N ARG A 212 8.45 -9.73 29.40
CA ARG A 212 8.92 -10.89 30.19
C ARG A 212 8.42 -12.24 29.70
#